data_AF-X7YQ55-F1
#
_entry.id   AF-X7YQ55-F1
#
_cell.length_a   1.000
_cell.length_b   1.000
_cell.length_c   1.000
_cell.angle_alpha   90.00
_cell.angle_beta   90.00
_cell.angle_gamma   90.00
#
_symmetry.space_group_name_H-M   'P 1'
#
loop_
_entity.id
_entity.type
_entity.pdbx_description
1 polymer ?
#
loop_
_entity_poly.entity_id
_entity_poly.type
_entity_poly.pdbx_seq_one_letter_code
_entity_poly.pdbx_strand_id
1 'polypeptide(L)'
;MMAGLGEVMGFDVNTPWRKLPAKARKAILEGCDEQVHVRYRNRYGRTRSYYADFEGVMAFLQRKMQQTESDMMKERYEGFMRDVPCRCAKDTAQAGNPGGDVPRETGQEVHRRSVRPVDLGVR
;
A
#
# COMPACT_ATOMS: atom_id res chain seq x y z
N MET A 1 16.91 -4.58 2.28
CA MET A 1 16.02 -3.81 1.39
C MET A 1 15.85 -2.39 1.90
N MET A 2 15.16 -2.14 3.02
CA MET A 2 15.00 -0.79 3.60
C MET A 2 16.31 -0.02 3.79
N ALA A 3 17.36 -0.66 4.32
CA ALA A 3 18.68 -0.05 4.46
C ALA A 3 19.29 0.39 3.11
N GLY A 4 19.24 -0.49 2.10
CA GLY A 4 19.73 -0.14 0.76
C GLY A 4 18.92 0.97 0.09
N LEU A 5 17.61 1.02 0.33
CA LEU A 5 16.76 2.11 -0.16
C LEU A 5 17.12 3.44 0.54
N GLY A 6 17.45 3.37 1.83
CA GLY A 6 17.97 4.48 2.63
C GLY A 6 19.29 5.04 2.08
N GLU A 7 20.23 4.16 1.72
CA GLU A 7 21.51 4.53 1.10
C GLU A 7 21.32 5.24 -0.25
N VAL A 8 20.39 4.75 -1.07
CA VAL A 8 20.10 5.30 -2.41
C VAL A 8 19.42 6.68 -2.31
N MET A 9 18.42 6.83 -1.43
CA MET A 9 17.65 8.08 -1.32
C MET A 9 18.17 9.04 -0.24
N GLY A 10 19.22 8.67 0.50
CA GLY A 10 19.83 9.49 1.55
C GLY A 10 18.95 9.66 2.81
N PHE A 11 18.25 8.61 3.24
CA PHE A 11 17.53 8.62 4.53
C PHE A 11 17.97 7.45 5.43
N ASP A 12 17.93 7.67 6.74
CA ASP A 12 18.22 6.61 7.71
C ASP A 12 16.93 5.84 8.07
N VAL A 13 17.04 4.51 8.15
CA VAL A 13 15.95 3.60 8.51
C VAL A 13 15.47 3.83 9.95
N ASN A 14 16.33 4.35 10.82
CA ASN A 14 15.95 4.68 12.20
C ASN A 14 15.30 6.07 12.32
N THR A 15 15.24 6.85 11.23
CA THR A 15 14.56 8.15 11.25
C THR A 15 13.05 7.96 11.44
N PRO A 16 12.41 8.61 12.42
CA PRO A 16 10.98 8.48 12.62
C PRO A 16 10.21 9.00 11.40
N TRP A 17 9.10 8.32 11.05
CA TRP A 17 8.33 8.55 9.83
C TRP A 17 7.99 10.02 9.55
N ARG A 18 7.63 10.78 10.59
CA ARG A 18 7.27 12.21 10.48
C ARG A 18 8.44 13.10 10.07
N LYS A 19 9.68 12.71 10.36
CA LYS A 19 10.90 13.45 10.02
C LYS A 19 11.48 13.08 8.67
N LEU A 20 10.98 12.01 8.03
CA LEU A 20 11.44 11.62 6.70
C LEU A 20 11.06 12.68 5.65
N PRO A 21 11.91 12.94 4.65
CA PRO A 21 11.56 13.83 3.54
C PRO A 21 10.39 13.28 2.73
N ALA A 22 9.58 14.17 2.14
CA ALA A 22 8.38 13.79 1.41
C ALA A 22 8.68 12.83 0.23
N LYS A 23 9.83 13.01 -0.44
CA LYS A 23 10.31 12.13 -1.51
C LYS A 23 10.53 10.70 -1.00
N ALA A 24 11.19 10.54 0.17
CA ALA A 24 11.43 9.22 0.75
C ALA A 24 10.13 8.53 1.17
N ARG A 25 9.18 9.25 1.79
CA ARG A 25 7.87 8.69 2.13
C ARG A 25 7.10 8.22 0.90
N LYS A 26 7.11 9.01 -0.17
CA LYS A 26 6.45 8.66 -1.43
C LYS A 26 7.08 7.40 -2.02
N ALA A 27 8.39 7.34 -2.09
CA ALA A 27 9.10 6.19 -2.61
C ALA A 27 8.92 4.91 -1.76
N ILE A 28 8.78 5.03 -0.43
CA ILE A 28 8.44 3.87 0.42
C ILE A 28 7.02 3.34 0.10
N LEU A 29 6.06 4.24 -0.15
CA LEU A 29 4.66 3.86 -0.38
C LEU A 29 4.41 3.38 -1.81
N GLU A 30 4.79 4.19 -2.80
CA GLU A 30 4.49 4.00 -4.22
C GLU A 30 5.62 3.29 -4.98
N GLY A 31 6.79 3.13 -4.37
CA GLY A 31 7.97 2.55 -5.01
C GLY A 31 8.92 3.58 -5.61
N CYS A 32 10.06 3.10 -6.07
CA CYS A 32 11.05 3.88 -6.80
C CYS A 32 11.63 3.09 -7.97
N ASP A 33 11.96 3.78 -9.06
CA ASP A 33 12.60 3.19 -10.24
C ASP A 33 14.12 2.96 -10.03
N GLU A 34 14.64 3.29 -8.85
CA GLU A 34 16.06 3.12 -8.52
C GLU A 34 16.32 1.70 -7.99
N GLN A 35 17.38 1.06 -8.51
CA GLN A 35 17.77 -0.28 -8.08
C GLN A 35 18.33 -0.26 -6.67
N VAL A 36 17.72 -1.06 -5.78
CA VAL A 36 18.14 -1.19 -4.39
C VAL A 36 19.13 -2.33 -4.26
N HIS A 37 20.31 -2.04 -3.71
CA HIS A 37 21.28 -3.07 -3.38
C HIS A 37 20.87 -3.79 -2.08
N VAL A 38 20.55 -5.07 -2.18
CA VAL A 38 20.14 -5.90 -1.05
C VAL A 38 21.25 -6.87 -0.72
N ARG A 39 21.89 -6.66 0.44
CA ARG A 39 22.84 -7.59 1.04
C ARG A 39 22.16 -8.34 2.17
N TYR A 40 22.24 -9.66 2.16
CA TYR A 40 21.75 -10.49 3.26
C TYR A 40 22.75 -11.61 3.56
N ARG A 41 22.79 -12.01 4.84
CA ARG A 41 23.56 -13.17 5.29
C ARG A 41 22.62 -14.34 5.43
N ASN A 42 22.90 -15.41 4.71
CA ASN A 42 22.12 -16.64 4.81
C ASN A 42 22.44 -17.37 6.13
N ARG A 43 21.59 -18.32 6.56
CA ARG A 43 21.77 -19.13 7.78
C ARG A 43 23.12 -19.84 7.86
N TYR A 44 23.73 -20.15 6.71
CA TYR A 44 25.03 -20.81 6.59
C TYR A 44 26.22 -19.83 6.58
N GLY A 45 25.99 -18.57 6.96
CA GLY A 45 27.05 -17.56 7.09
C GLY A 45 27.52 -16.92 5.77
N ARG A 46 27.12 -17.46 4.61
CA ARG A 46 27.42 -16.87 3.29
C ARG A 46 26.64 -15.58 3.10
N THR A 47 27.33 -14.55 2.64
CA THR A 47 26.70 -13.28 2.24
C THR A 47 26.36 -13.36 0.76
N ARG A 48 25.14 -12.97 0.40
CA ARG A 48 24.75 -12.71 -0.99
C ARG A 48 24.29 -11.27 -1.12
N SER A 49 24.61 -10.69 -2.27
CA SER A 49 24.15 -9.38 -2.70
C SER A 49 23.44 -9.51 -4.05
N TYR A 50 22.35 -8.78 -4.22
CA TYR A 50 21.66 -8.64 -5.49
C TYR A 50 21.01 -7.26 -5.58
N TYR A 51 20.77 -6.81 -6.81
CA TYR A 51 19.99 -5.62 -7.09
C TYR A 51 18.53 -6.01 -7.30
N ALA A 52 17.63 -5.24 -6.70
CA ALA A 52 16.19 -5.45 -6.85
C ALA A 52 15.48 -4.11 -6.95
N ASP A 53 14.46 -4.08 -7.81
CA ASP A 53 13.56 -2.94 -7.90
C ASP A 53 12.61 -2.92 -6.71
N PHE A 54 12.27 -1.72 -6.26
CA PHE A 54 11.38 -1.54 -5.12
C PHE A 54 10.03 -0.99 -5.59
N GLU A 55 9.03 -1.86 -5.68
CA GLU A 55 7.68 -1.52 -6.16
C GLU A 55 6.85 -0.68 -5.18
N GLY A 56 7.28 -0.55 -3.92
CA GLY A 56 6.53 0.12 -2.87
C GLY A 56 5.66 -0.79 -2.01
N VAL A 57 5.39 -0.35 -0.78
CA VAL A 57 4.60 -1.12 0.19
C VAL A 57 3.14 -1.28 -0.25
N MET A 58 2.59 -0.29 -0.96
CA MET A 58 1.18 -0.29 -1.36
C MET A 58 0.88 -1.35 -2.43
N ALA A 59 1.70 -1.41 -3.49
CA ALA A 59 1.60 -2.42 -4.53
C ALA A 59 1.84 -3.83 -3.96
N PHE A 60 2.82 -3.96 -3.05
CA PHE A 60 3.10 -5.21 -2.36
C PHE A 60 1.91 -5.75 -1.59
N LEU A 61 1.25 -4.90 -0.78
CA LEU A 61 0.07 -5.28 0.01
C LEU A 61 -1.10 -5.67 -0.89
N GLN A 62 -1.38 -4.90 -1.95
CA GLN A 62 -2.46 -5.22 -2.88
C GLN A 62 -2.26 -6.57 -3.55
N ARG A 63 -1.05 -6.83 -4.06
CA ARG A 63 -0.73 -8.12 -4.68
C ARG A 63 -0.80 -9.26 -3.68
N LYS A 64 -0.27 -9.08 -2.48
CA LYS A 64 -0.31 -10.12 -1.43
C LYS A 64 -1.72 -10.46 -1.01
N MET A 65 -2.60 -9.47 -0.89
CA MET A 65 -4.02 -9.72 -0.62
C MET A 65 -4.66 -10.57 -1.73
N GLN A 66 -4.39 -10.25 -3.00
CA GLN A 66 -4.95 -11.01 -4.14
C GLN A 66 -4.37 -12.42 -4.28
N GLN A 67 -3.10 -12.62 -3.93
CA GLN A 67 -2.41 -13.91 -4.06
C GLN A 67 -2.59 -14.84 -2.86
N THR A 68 -2.95 -14.31 -1.70
CA THR A 68 -3.03 -15.11 -0.47
C THR A 68 -4.34 -15.89 -0.45
N GLU A 69 -4.24 -17.21 -0.28
CA GLU A 69 -5.41 -18.09 -0.14
C GLU A 69 -5.83 -18.30 1.32
N SER A 70 -4.91 -18.09 2.27
CA SER A 70 -5.17 -18.27 3.71
C SER A 70 -5.99 -17.13 4.30
N ASP A 71 -7.10 -17.47 4.95
CA ASP A 71 -8.03 -16.49 5.55
C ASP A 71 -7.39 -15.68 6.69
N MET A 72 -6.58 -16.32 7.54
CA MET A 72 -5.84 -15.62 8.61
C MET A 72 -4.94 -14.51 8.05
N MET A 73 -4.30 -14.79 6.91
CA MET A 73 -3.41 -13.83 6.28
C MET A 73 -4.20 -12.73 5.55
N LYS A 74 -5.36 -13.05 4.97
CA LYS A 74 -6.28 -12.05 4.39
C LYS A 74 -6.74 -11.06 5.45
N GLU A 75 -7.24 -11.53 6.59
CA GLU A 75 -7.69 -10.68 7.69
C GLU A 75 -6.59 -9.71 8.16
N ARG A 76 -5.35 -10.23 8.27
CA ARG A 76 -4.18 -9.41 8.61
C ARG A 76 -3.91 -8.30 7.58
N TYR A 77 -4.05 -8.59 6.29
CA TYR A 77 -3.86 -7.58 5.24
C TYR A 77 -5.03 -6.60 5.16
N GLU A 78 -6.25 -7.08 5.38
CA GLU A 78 -7.46 -6.25 5.42
C GLU A 78 -7.39 -5.19 6.52
N GLY A 79 -6.74 -5.48 7.66
CA GLY A 79 -6.51 -4.49 8.72
C GLY A 79 -5.70 -3.25 8.28
N PHE A 80 -4.95 -3.32 7.17
CA PHE A 80 -4.25 -2.18 6.59
C PHE A 80 -5.06 -1.43 5.53
N MET A 81 -6.28 -1.90 5.23
CA MET A 81 -7.15 -1.33 4.20
C MET A 81 -8.36 -0.69 4.84
N ARG A 82 -8.97 0.25 4.12
CA ARG A 82 -10.23 0.85 4.53
C ARG A 82 -11.22 0.83 3.37
N ASP A 83 -12.47 0.57 3.71
CA ASP A 83 -13.60 0.74 2.82
C ASP A 83 -13.79 2.24 2.55
N VAL A 84 -13.62 2.63 1.28
CA VAL A 84 -13.81 4.01 0.83
C VAL A 84 -15.02 4.03 -0.11
N PRO A 85 -15.98 4.95 0.10
CA PRO A 85 -17.10 5.07 -0.83
C PRO A 85 -16.57 5.40 -2.22
N CYS A 86 -17.04 4.65 -3.22
CA CYS A 86 -16.64 4.87 -4.60
C CYS A 86 -17.03 6.30 -5.02
N ARG A 87 -16.10 7.03 -5.66
CA ARG A 87 -16.35 8.42 -6.08
C ARG A 87 -17.50 8.51 -7.10
N CYS A 88 -17.73 7.43 -7.86
CA CYS A 88 -18.87 7.30 -8.78
C CYS A 88 -20.22 7.53 -8.10
N ALA A 89 -20.38 7.13 -6.83
CA ALA A 89 -21.62 7.33 -6.07
C ALA A 89 -21.80 8.76 -5.53
N LYS A 90 -20.76 9.61 -5.59
CA LYS A 90 -20.87 11.03 -5.19
C LYS A 90 -21.36 11.89 -6.34
N ASP A 91 -21.09 11.48 -7.57
CA ASP A 91 -21.47 12.20 -8.78
C ASP A 91 -22.99 12.06 -9.06
N THR A 92 -23.59 10.93 -8.67
CA THR A 92 -25.03 10.68 -8.78
C THR A 92 -25.89 11.36 -7.70
N ALA A 93 -25.30 11.88 -6.63
CA ALA A 93 -26.04 12.58 -5.56
C ALA A 93 -26.21 14.08 -5.81
N GLN A 94 -25.41 14.68 -6.71
CA GLN A 94 -25.43 16.13 -6.98
C GLN A 94 -26.16 16.51 -8.28
N ALA A 95 -26.45 15.54 -9.16
CA ALA A 95 -27.23 15.75 -10.37
C ALA A 95 -28.67 15.26 -10.13
N GLY A 96 -29.58 16.20 -9.90
CA GLY A 96 -31.01 15.90 -9.92
C GLY A 96 -31.39 15.30 -11.28
N ASN A 97 -31.65 13.99 -11.31
CA ASN A 97 -32.15 13.30 -12.48
C ASN A 97 -33.47 12.60 -12.09
N PRO A 98 -34.63 13.06 -12.58
CA PRO A 98 -35.89 12.36 -12.37
C PRO A 98 -35.97 11.22 -13.39
N GLY A 99 -35.95 9.96 -12.92
CA GLY A 99 -36.33 8.82 -13.76
C GLY A 99 -35.21 7.89 -14.21
N GLY A 100 -34.38 7.42 -13.28
CA GLY A 100 -33.54 6.25 -13.50
C GLY A 100 -33.70 5.28 -12.34
N ASP A 101 -34.47 4.21 -12.55
CA ASP A 101 -34.56 3.07 -11.63
C ASP A 101 -33.15 2.57 -11.28
N VAL A 102 -32.74 2.78 -10.03
CA VAL A 102 -31.60 2.07 -9.45
C VAL A 102 -32.06 0.62 -9.25
N PRO A 103 -31.45 -0.39 -9.89
CA PRO A 103 -31.85 -1.77 -9.70
C PRO A 103 -31.70 -2.12 -8.23
N ARG A 104 -32.84 -2.41 -7.60
CA ARG A 104 -32.94 -2.75 -6.19
C ARG A 104 -32.58 -4.22 -6.01
N GLU A 105 -31.36 -4.60 -6.37
CA GLU A 105 -30.93 -6.00 -6.28
C GLU A 105 -29.67 -6.13 -5.43
N THR A 106 -29.89 -6.62 -4.21
CA THR A 106 -28.92 -7.13 -3.23
C THR A 106 -27.99 -6.10 -2.58
N GLY A 107 -27.93 -6.13 -1.24
CA GLY A 107 -27.14 -5.24 -0.40
C GLY A 107 -25.63 -5.45 -0.51
N GLN A 108 -25.04 -5.07 -1.65
CA GLN A 108 -23.61 -4.92 -1.81
C GLN A 108 -23.28 -3.44 -2.01
N GLU A 109 -23.05 -2.77 -0.89
CA GLU A 109 -22.48 -1.43 -0.84
C GLU A 109 -21.15 -1.45 -1.61
N VAL A 110 -21.10 -0.74 -2.75
CA VAL A 110 -19.97 -0.78 -3.70
C VAL A 110 -18.77 -0.03 -3.11
N HIS A 111 -18.13 -0.64 -2.13
CA HIS A 111 -16.92 -0.16 -1.49
C HIS A 111 -15.71 -0.59 -2.31
N ARG A 112 -14.94 0.37 -2.79
CA ARG A 112 -13.61 0.06 -3.29
C ARG A 112 -12.69 0.04 -2.08
N ARG A 113 -12.35 -1.15 -1.57
CA ARG A 113 -11.28 -1.32 -0.58
C ARG A 113 -9.99 -0.80 -1.21
N SER A 114 -9.58 0.39 -0.81
CA SER A 114 -8.29 0.94 -1.21
C SER A 114 -7.34 0.79 -0.04
N VAL A 115 -6.19 0.18 -0.30
CA VAL A 115 -5.02 0.41 0.55
C VAL A 115 -4.79 1.92 0.47
N ARG A 116 -5.06 2.63 1.55
CA ARG A 116 -4.49 3.94 1.79
C ARG A 116 -3.51 3.75 2.94
N PRO A 117 -2.46 4.59 3.04
CA PRO A 117 -1.77 4.71 4.31
C PRO A 117 -2.85 4.92 5.36
N VAL A 118 -3.00 3.95 6.27
CA VAL A 118 -3.82 4.13 7.46
C VAL A 118 -3.33 5.45 8.04
N ASP A 119 -4.24 6.42 8.24
CA ASP A 119 -3.92 7.61 8.99
C ASP A 119 -3.36 7.11 10.32
N LEU A 120 -2.03 7.07 10.42
CA LEU A 120 -1.30 6.82 11.65
C LEU A 120 -1.54 8.08 12.48
N GLY A 121 -2.76 8.16 13.01
CA GLY A 121 -3.21 9.13 13.97
C GLY A 121 -2.37 8.92 15.20
N VAL A 122 -1.26 9.65 15.25
CA VAL A 122 -0.50 9.92 16.46
C VAL A 122 -1.48 10.62 17.40
N ARG A 123 -2.02 9.85 18.35
CA ARG A 123 -2.28 10.38 19.69
C ARG A 123 -0.96 10.40 20.45
#